data_AF-B1K9Z0-F1
#
_entry.id   AF-B1K9Z0-F1
#
_cell.length_a   1.000
_cell.length_b   1.000
_cell.length_c   1.000
_cell.angle_alpha   90.00
_cell.angle_beta   90.00
_cell.angle_gamma   90.00
#
_symmetry.space_group_name_H-M   'P 1'
#
loop_
_entity.id
_entity.type
_entity.pdbx_description
1 polymer ?
#
loop_
_entity_poly.entity_id
_entity_poly.type
_entity_poly.pdbx_seq_one_letter_code
_entity_poly.pdbx_strand_id
1 'polypeptide(L)'
;MNIDHHRVYDSSDDFFLLAGSIVMKLTTEAAIDVCERAAQQGLVVARIEGGIWRNPGFEARVDCIWDGADPPVDLDAAEQNNQRAAEFIRSESPPHDVFVVTAPSMTGWKHRRRAGP
;
A
#
# COMPACT_ATOMS: atom_id res chain seq x y z
N MET A 1 -15.37 -7.01 5.52
CA MET A 1 -14.83 -5.97 4.62
C MET A 1 -15.50 -6.12 3.28
N ASN A 2 -15.98 -5.02 2.70
CA ASN A 2 -16.58 -5.01 1.37
C ASN A 2 -15.81 -4.00 0.51
N ILE A 3 -14.60 -4.39 0.09
CA ILE A 3 -13.79 -3.60 -0.84
C ILE A 3 -14.22 -4.02 -2.25
N ASP A 4 -14.55 -3.05 -3.10
CA ASP A 4 -14.88 -3.30 -4.50
C ASP A 4 -13.58 -3.41 -5.31
N HIS A 5 -13.30 -4.61 -5.81
CA HIS A 5 -12.10 -4.88 -6.61
C HIS A 5 -12.14 -4.27 -8.02
N HIS A 6 -13.30 -3.78 -8.46
CA HIS A 6 -13.50 -3.12 -9.75
C HIS A 6 -13.48 -1.59 -9.66
N ARG A 7 -13.16 -1.05 -8.48
CA ARG A 7 -13.05 0.38 -8.23
C ARG A 7 -11.60 0.80 -7.97
N VAL A 8 -11.24 1.97 -8.47
CA VAL A 8 -10.07 2.74 -8.01
C VAL A 8 -10.53 3.70 -6.92
N TYR A 9 -9.88 3.64 -5.77
CA TYR A 9 -10.13 4.49 -4.61
C TYR A 9 -9.20 5.71 -4.66
N ASP A 10 -9.75 6.87 -4.36
CA ASP A 10 -9.09 8.17 -4.39
C ASP A 10 -8.89 8.76 -2.98
N SER A 11 -9.19 7.98 -1.93
CA SER A 11 -9.07 8.38 -0.54
C SER A 11 -8.21 7.40 0.25
N SER A 12 -7.23 7.94 0.98
CA SER A 12 -6.45 7.20 1.97
C SER A 12 -7.28 6.88 3.23
N ASP A 13 -8.31 7.68 3.54
CA ASP A 13 -9.22 7.38 4.64
C ASP A 13 -9.95 6.05 4.40
N ASP A 14 -10.41 5.82 3.16
CA ASP A 14 -11.03 4.55 2.76
C ASP A 14 -10.05 3.37 2.96
N PHE A 15 -8.76 3.58 2.67
CA PHE A 15 -7.74 2.56 2.90
C PHE A 15 -7.65 2.16 4.37
N PHE A 16 -7.59 3.13 5.29
CA PHE A 16 -7.49 2.82 6.72
C PHE A 16 -8.81 2.28 7.29
N LEU A 17 -9.95 2.88 6.94
CA LEU A 17 -11.28 2.49 7.43
C LEU A 17 -11.71 1.09 6.97
N LEU A 18 -11.35 0.71 5.73
CA LEU A 18 -11.75 -0.57 5.13
C LEU A 18 -10.65 -1.64 5.21
N ALA A 19 -9.51 -1.34 5.85
CA ALA A 19 -8.26 -2.09 5.78
C ALA A 19 -7.90 -2.54 4.36
N GLY A 20 -7.66 -1.55 3.50
CA GLY A 20 -7.35 -1.71 2.09
C GLY A 20 -6.01 -2.37 1.76
N SER A 21 -5.16 -2.62 2.77
CA SER A 21 -3.86 -3.27 2.62
C SER A 21 -3.96 -4.52 1.74
N ILE A 22 -3.03 -4.69 0.79
CA ILE A 22 -2.89 -5.83 -0.14
C ILE A 22 -3.93 -5.85 -1.28
N VAL A 23 -5.10 -5.22 -1.16
CA VAL A 23 -6.21 -5.47 -2.10
C VAL A 23 -6.81 -4.23 -2.76
N MET A 24 -6.71 -3.07 -2.12
CA MET A 24 -7.30 -1.81 -2.58
C MET A 24 -6.46 -1.20 -3.69
N LYS A 25 -7.13 -0.82 -4.78
CA LYS A 25 -6.53 -0.11 -5.91
C LYS A 25 -6.66 1.37 -5.63
N LEU A 26 -5.53 2.05 -5.48
CA LEU A 26 -5.48 3.46 -5.13
C LEU A 26 -5.02 4.27 -6.34
N THR A 27 -5.58 5.46 -6.53
CA THR A 27 -4.96 6.48 -7.38
C THR A 27 -3.56 6.82 -6.88
N THR A 28 -2.71 7.41 -7.73
CA THR A 28 -1.37 7.89 -7.34
C THR A 28 -1.41 8.75 -6.07
N GLU A 29 -2.28 9.77 -6.04
CA GLU A 29 -2.37 10.69 -4.89
C GLU A 29 -2.84 9.98 -3.62
N ALA A 30 -3.83 9.09 -3.72
CA ALA A 30 -4.29 8.32 -2.56
C ALA A 30 -3.21 7.36 -2.03
N ALA A 31 -2.42 6.73 -2.91
CA ALA A 31 -1.33 5.85 -2.51
C ALA A 31 -0.19 6.61 -1.82
N ILE A 32 0.14 7.80 -2.31
CA ILE A 32 1.11 8.71 -1.67
C ILE A 32 0.61 9.09 -0.27
N ASP A 33 -0.63 9.54 -0.15
CA ASP A 33 -1.20 9.96 1.13
C ASP A 33 -1.31 8.79 2.14
N VAL A 34 -1.60 7.58 1.66
CA VAL A 34 -1.49 6.36 2.50
C VAL A 34 -0.08 6.19 3.04
N CYS A 35 0.96 6.33 2.20
CA CYS A 35 2.35 6.18 2.63
C CYS A 35 2.71 7.24 3.68
N GLU A 36 2.41 8.51 3.42
CA GLU A 36 2.72 9.63 4.32
C GLU A 36 2.03 9.51 5.69
N ARG A 37 0.83 8.93 5.73
CA ARG A 37 0.04 8.77 6.96
C ARG A 37 0.25 7.44 7.68
N ALA A 38 0.82 6.43 7.02
CA ALA A 38 0.86 5.05 7.54
C ALA A 38 1.53 4.93 8.92
N ALA A 39 2.63 5.65 9.16
CA ALA A 39 3.36 5.58 10.43
C ALA A 39 2.51 6.08 11.62
N GLN A 40 1.74 7.15 11.41
CA GLN A 40 0.80 7.69 12.41
C GLN A 40 -0.35 6.71 12.71
N GLN A 41 -0.64 5.80 11.78
CA GLN A 41 -1.61 4.71 11.96
C GLN A 41 -0.98 3.42 12.53
N GLY A 42 0.31 3.46 12.93
CA GLY A 42 1.03 2.30 13.45
C GLY A 42 1.42 1.27 12.39
N LEU A 43 1.51 1.69 11.13
CA LEU A 43 1.79 0.83 9.98
C LEU A 43 3.13 1.19 9.31
N VAL A 44 3.78 0.17 8.75
CA VAL A 44 4.95 0.33 7.87
C VAL A 44 4.58 -0.20 6.48
N VAL A 45 4.95 0.51 5.42
CA VAL A 45 4.76 0.06 4.04
C VAL A 45 5.82 -0.97 3.71
N ALA A 46 5.42 -2.22 3.56
CA ALA A 46 6.30 -3.33 3.24
C ALA A 46 6.37 -3.62 1.74
N ARG A 47 5.36 -3.22 0.96
CA ARG A 47 5.34 -3.40 -0.50
C ARG A 47 4.48 -2.35 -1.19
N ILE A 48 4.91 -1.92 -2.37
CA ILE A 48 4.10 -1.22 -3.36
C ILE A 48 4.08 -2.04 -4.65
N GLU A 49 2.90 -2.22 -5.24
CA GLU A 49 2.72 -2.79 -6.57
C GLU A 49 1.95 -1.79 -7.42
N GLY A 50 2.60 -1.25 -8.45
CA GLY A 50 1.97 -0.34 -9.40
C GLY A 50 1.45 -1.06 -10.64
N GLY A 51 0.60 -0.36 -11.37
CA GLY A 51 -0.02 -0.88 -12.58
C GLY A 51 -0.76 0.17 -13.37
N ILE A 52 -1.48 -0.31 -14.38
CA ILE A 52 -2.32 0.51 -15.25
C ILE A 52 -3.78 0.12 -15.06
N TRP A 53 -4.66 1.10 -14.91
CA TRP A 53 -6.10 0.87 -14.90
C TRP A 53 -6.68 0.68 -16.31
N ARG A 54 -7.51 -0.34 -16.49
CA ARG A 54 -8.15 -0.72 -17.76
C ARG A 54 -9.67 -0.60 -17.77
N ASN A 55 -10.26 0.10 -16.80
CA ASN A 55 -11.70 0.41 -16.67
C ASN A 55 -12.71 -0.65 -17.19
N PRO A 56 -13.05 -1.68 -16.39
CA PRO A 56 -12.41 -2.07 -15.14
C PRO A 56 -11.23 -3.02 -15.39
N GLY A 57 -10.22 -2.97 -14.52
CA GLY A 57 -9.14 -3.94 -14.52
C GLY A 57 -7.82 -3.35 -14.07
N PHE A 58 -7.10 -4.08 -13.21
CA PHE A 58 -5.75 -3.71 -12.78
C PHE A 58 -4.73 -4.56 -13.53
N GLU A 59 -3.97 -3.93 -14.42
CA GLU A 59 -2.84 -4.55 -15.10
C GLU A 59 -1.59 -4.34 -14.24
N ALA A 60 -1.24 -5.33 -13.42
CA ALA A 60 -0.06 -5.30 -12.57
C ALA A 60 1.22 -5.23 -13.41
N ARG A 61 2.16 -4.39 -12.98
CA ARG A 61 3.41 -4.14 -13.69
C ARG A 61 4.59 -4.60 -12.85
N VAL A 62 5.24 -5.68 -13.30
CA VAL A 62 6.36 -6.32 -12.59
C VAL A 62 7.56 -5.37 -12.46
N ASP A 63 7.70 -4.45 -13.40
CA ASP A 63 8.67 -3.36 -13.40
C ASP A 63 8.35 -2.24 -12.38
N CYS A 64 7.13 -2.22 -11.81
CA CYS A 64 6.67 -1.22 -10.85
C CYS A 64 6.42 -1.85 -9.47
N ILE A 65 7.41 -2.57 -8.95
CA ILE A 65 7.36 -3.18 -7.62
C ILE A 65 8.43 -2.56 -6.74
N TRP A 66 8.03 -2.17 -5.53
CA TRP A 66 8.95 -1.73 -4.48
C TRP A 66 8.74 -2.57 -3.23
N ASP A 67 9.85 -3.02 -2.64
CA ASP A 67 9.89 -3.75 -1.39
C ASP A 67 10.49 -2.84 -0.30
N GLY A 68 9.77 -2.73 0.81
CA GLY A 68 10.12 -1.85 1.92
C GLY A 68 10.71 -2.60 3.11
N ALA A 69 10.70 -1.93 4.26
CA ALA A 69 11.14 -2.51 5.52
C ALA A 69 10.23 -3.66 5.97
N ASP A 70 10.86 -4.72 6.48
CA ASP A 70 10.17 -5.84 7.12
C ASP A 70 9.96 -5.53 8.61
N PRO A 71 8.71 -5.52 9.11
CA PRO A 71 8.46 -5.27 10.53
C PRO A 71 8.97 -6.43 11.41
N PRO A 72 9.43 -6.17 12.65
CA PRO A 72 9.17 -4.95 13.40
C PRO A 72 10.13 -3.79 13.12
N VAL A 73 9.60 -2.57 13.16
CA VAL A 73 10.36 -1.31 13.04
C VAL A 73 9.86 -0.28 14.06
N ASP A 74 10.72 0.67 14.42
CA ASP A 74 10.32 1.84 15.22
C ASP A 74 9.67 2.92 14.35
N LEU A 75 9.15 3.97 15.01
CA LEU A 75 8.42 5.06 14.35
C LEU A 75 9.30 5.81 13.35
N ASP A 76 10.51 6.19 13.74
CA ASP A 76 11.41 6.96 12.88
C ASP A 76 11.83 6.16 11.64
N ALA A 77 12.05 4.85 11.78
CA ALA A 77 12.35 3.95 10.67
C ALA A 77 11.13 3.76 9.76
N ALA A 78 9.92 3.64 10.32
CA ALA A 78 8.69 3.54 9.55
C ALA A 78 8.41 4.83 8.76
N GLU A 79 8.55 6.00 9.38
CA GLU A 79 8.35 7.29 8.70
C GLU A 79 9.31 7.45 7.52
N GLN A 80 10.60 7.18 7.70
CA GLN A 80 11.59 7.24 6.62
C GLN A 80 11.32 6.22 5.52
N ASN A 81 10.96 4.99 5.89
CA ASN A 81 10.61 3.94 4.93
C ASN A 81 9.39 4.34 4.10
N ASN A 82 8.34 4.82 4.75
CA ASN A 82 7.09 5.17 4.09
C ASN A 82 7.27 6.41 3.21
N GLN A 83 8.12 7.36 3.59
CA GLN A 83 8.50 8.48 2.73
C GLN A 83 9.17 8.00 1.43
N ARG A 84 10.09 7.02 1.50
CA ARG A 84 10.69 6.41 0.30
C ARG A 84 9.67 5.67 -0.56
N ALA A 85 8.66 5.04 0.05
CA ALA A 85 7.56 4.43 -0.69
C ALA A 85 6.74 5.47 -1.47
N ALA A 86 6.45 6.62 -0.85
CA ALA A 86 5.77 7.74 -1.50
C ALA A 86 6.61 8.32 -2.65
N GLU A 87 7.93 8.48 -2.45
CA GLU A 87 8.87 8.91 -3.49
C GLU A 87 8.92 7.93 -4.67
N PHE A 88 8.91 6.62 -4.40
CA PHE A 88 8.83 5.59 -5.44
C PHE A 88 7.54 5.71 -6.27
N ILE A 89 6.38 5.87 -5.62
CA ILE A 89 5.10 6.08 -6.34
C ILE A 89 5.18 7.31 -7.25
N ARG A 90 5.75 8.42 -6.76
CA ARG A 90 5.95 9.64 -7.56
C ARG A 90 6.87 9.42 -8.75
N SER A 91 7.94 8.64 -8.61
CA SER A 91 8.89 8.40 -9.71
C SER A 91 8.33 7.47 -10.79
N GLU A 92 7.43 6.56 -10.42
CA GLU A 92 6.82 5.59 -11.34
C GLU A 92 5.55 6.10 -12.03
N SER A 93 5.04 7.27 -11.62
CA SER A 93 3.85 7.92 -12.16
C SER A 93 4.19 9.23 -12.89
N PRO A 94 3.93 9.36 -14.21
CA PRO A 94 3.50 8.35 -15.18
C PRO A 94 4.64 7.38 -15.60
N PRO A 95 4.36 6.19 -16.16
CA PRO A 95 3.09 5.76 -16.79
C PRO A 95 2.12 4.98 -15.90
N HIS A 96 2.46 4.66 -14.66
CA HIS A 96 1.58 3.92 -13.75
C HIS A 96 0.58 4.86 -13.07
N ASP A 97 -0.70 4.49 -13.04
CA ASP A 97 -1.79 5.34 -12.54
C ASP A 97 -2.59 4.72 -11.38
N VAL A 98 -2.32 3.46 -11.04
CA VAL A 98 -2.93 2.75 -9.92
C VAL A 98 -1.90 1.95 -9.14
N PHE A 99 -2.04 1.97 -7.81
CA PHE A 99 -1.13 1.30 -6.89
C PHE A 99 -1.88 0.47 -5.85
N VAL A 100 -1.27 -0.62 -5.44
CA VAL A 100 -1.68 -1.44 -4.29
C VAL A 100 -0.59 -1.35 -3.24
N VAL A 101 -1.00 -1.04 -2.00
CA VAL A 101 -0.09 -0.85 -0.87
C VAL A 101 -0.24 -2.02 0.10
N THR A 102 0.87 -2.65 0.47
CA THR A 102 0.92 -3.60 1.58
C THR A 102 1.51 -2.90 2.81
N ALA A 103 0.67 -2.67 3.81
CA ALA A 103 1.03 -1.98 5.04
C ALA A 103 0.68 -2.84 6.28
N PRO A 104 1.58 -3.72 6.76
CA PRO A 104 1.44 -4.42 8.03
C PRO A 104 1.61 -3.50 9.26
N SER A 105 1.30 -4.05 10.44
CA SER A 105 1.63 -3.41 11.72
C SER A 105 3.13 -3.24 11.85
N MET A 106 3.58 -2.08 12.35
CA MET A 106 4.99 -1.84 12.68
C MET A 106 5.53 -2.82 13.73
N THR A 107 4.65 -3.44 14.52
CA THR A 107 5.03 -4.42 15.54
C THR A 107 5.26 -5.83 15.00
N GLY A 108 5.10 -6.05 13.68
CA GLY A 108 5.27 -7.34 13.03
C GLY A 108 4.07 -7.77 12.19
N TRP A 109 4.28 -8.81 11.39
CA TRP A 109 3.21 -9.46 10.63
C TRP A 109 2.17 -10.06 11.59
N LYS A 110 0.89 -9.79 11.33
CA LYS A 110 -0.17 -10.61 11.91
C LYS A 110 -0.03 -11.99 11.28
N HIS A 111 0.62 -12.92 11.99
CA HIS A 111 0.63 -14.32 11.58
C HIS A 111 -0.81 -14.72 11.30
N ARG A 112 -1.10 -15.16 10.07
CA ARG A 112 -2.29 -15.96 9.80
C ARG A 112 -2.29 -17.04 10.88
N ARG A 113 -3.30 -17.07 11.76
CA ARG A 113 -3.53 -18.22 12.65
C ARG A 113 -3.35 -19.44 11.76
N ARG A 114 -2.37 -20.29 12.07
CA ARG A 114 -2.28 -21.61 11.45
C ARG A 114 -3.67 -22.21 11.63
N ALA A 115 -4.39 -22.44 10.53
CA ALA A 115 -5.38 -23.49 10.54
C ALA A 115 -4.57 -24.74 10.90
N GLY A 116 -4.76 -25.23 12.11
CA GLY A 116 -4.21 -26.51 12.54
C GLY A 116 -5.33 -27.31 13.15
N PRO A 117 -5.19 -28.63 13.25
CA PRO A 117 -4.37 -29.52 12.42
C PRO A 117 -5.02 -29.81 11.05
#